data_AF-A0A6P0S4N3-F1
#
_entry.id   AF-A0A6P0S4N3-F1
#
_cell.length_a   1.000
_cell.length_b   1.000
_cell.length_c   1.000
_cell.angle_alpha   90.00
_cell.angle_beta   90.00
_cell.angle_gamma   90.00
#
_symmetry.space_group_name_H-M   'P 1'
#
loop_
_entity.id
_entity.type
_entity.pdbx_description
1 polymer ?
#
loop_
_entity_poly.entity_id
_entity_poly.type
_entity_poly.pdbx_seq_one_letter_code
_entity_poly.pdbx_strand_id
1 'polypeptide(L)'
;MPAKKYIVSLSENERFSLQELIQKRKAALLKIDNARILLKADINQDDGGWNDLRISQGLDISTRRIEIVRQKFVEEGLEQALAHHHKHSSKLRKIDGEAEAHLIAIACGQPPTGSSRWSLRLLAEQMVVLGYVESISHESVRQVLKKRNKTLSTRILGNSS
;
A
#
# COMPACT_ATOMS: atom_id res chain seq x y z
N MET A 1 -30.82 -0.39 -5.47
CA MET A 1 -29.41 -0.17 -5.09
C MET A 1 -29.18 -0.79 -3.73
N PRO A 2 -28.12 -1.59 -3.51
CA PRO A 2 -27.85 -2.15 -2.19
C PRO A 2 -27.64 -1.04 -1.16
N ALA A 3 -28.05 -1.28 0.08
CA ALA A 3 -27.91 -0.33 1.17
C ALA A 3 -26.43 0.03 1.39
N LYS A 4 -26.17 1.30 1.69
CA LYS A 4 -24.84 1.83 1.97
C LYS A 4 -24.29 1.20 3.26
N LYS A 5 -23.26 0.35 3.16
CA LYS A 5 -22.62 -0.29 4.34
C LYS A 5 -21.84 0.70 5.23
N TYR A 6 -21.15 1.67 4.63
CA TYR A 6 -20.23 2.59 5.32
C TYR A 6 -20.77 4.02 5.39
N ILE A 7 -21.54 4.34 6.42
CA ILE A 7 -22.18 5.67 6.58
C ILE A 7 -21.17 6.67 7.12
N VAL A 8 -21.04 7.83 6.44
CA VAL A 8 -20.13 8.91 6.88
C VAL A 8 -20.94 9.86 7.75
N SER A 9 -20.53 10.01 9.01
CA SER A 9 -21.05 10.98 9.96
C SER A 9 -19.86 11.78 10.49
N LEU A 10 -19.75 13.04 10.10
CA LEU A 10 -18.66 13.92 10.54
C LEU A 10 -19.08 14.66 11.81
N SER A 11 -18.14 14.81 12.75
CA SER A 11 -18.23 15.79 13.83
C SER A 11 -17.99 17.21 13.31
N GLU A 12 -18.37 18.22 14.10
CA GLU A 12 -18.13 19.63 13.77
C GLU A 12 -16.65 19.94 13.56
N ASN A 13 -15.78 19.36 14.41
CA ASN A 13 -14.33 19.51 14.32
C ASN A 13 -13.78 18.93 13.01
N GLU A 14 -14.20 17.71 12.64
CA GLU A 14 -13.76 17.06 11.40
C GLU A 14 -14.25 17.83 10.17
N ARG A 15 -15.51 18.30 10.20
CA ARG A 15 -16.07 19.14 9.14
C ARG A 15 -15.26 20.43 8.97
N PHE A 16 -14.94 21.11 10.07
CA PHE A 16 -14.11 22.31 10.06
C PHE A 16 -12.71 22.04 9.49
N SER A 17 -12.03 20.98 9.95
CA SER A 17 -10.72 20.59 9.44
C SER A 17 -10.72 20.30 7.93
N LEU A 18 -11.76 19.61 7.43
CA LEU A 18 -11.91 19.31 6.01
C LEU A 18 -12.16 20.58 5.17
N GLN A 19 -12.98 21.51 5.67
CA GLN A 19 -13.22 22.80 5.01
C GLN A 19 -11.94 23.64 4.96
N GLU A 20 -11.20 23.69 6.06
CA GLU A 20 -9.93 24.42 6.13
C GLU A 20 -8.89 23.84 5.15
N LEU A 21 -8.82 22.50 5.05
CA LEU A 21 -7.95 21.81 4.10
C LEU A 21 -8.26 22.19 2.64
N ILE A 22 -9.55 22.28 2.28
CA ILE A 22 -9.97 22.68 0.94
C ILE A 22 -9.63 24.15 0.67
N GLN A 23 -9.80 25.04 1.64
CA GLN A 23 -9.51 26.48 1.50
C GLN A 23 -8.02 26.76 1.35
N LYS A 24 -7.16 26.08 2.12
CA LYS A 24 -5.72 26.34 2.13
C LYS A 24 -5.03 26.04 0.80
N ARG A 25 -5.65 25.26 -0.12
CA ARG A 25 -5.17 24.89 -1.49
C ARG A 25 -3.70 24.41 -1.61
N LYS A 26 -3.00 24.21 -0.49
CA LYS A 26 -1.61 23.74 -0.40
C LYS A 26 -1.49 22.22 -0.25
N ALA A 27 -2.62 21.51 -0.18
CA ALA A 27 -2.67 20.07 -0.07
C ALA A 27 -2.63 19.40 -1.46
N ALA A 28 -2.14 18.15 -1.51
CA ALA A 28 -2.20 17.33 -2.72
C ALA A 28 -3.65 17.20 -3.23
N LEU A 29 -3.86 17.24 -4.54
CA LEU A 29 -5.19 17.16 -5.16
C LEU A 29 -6.02 15.98 -4.64
N LEU A 30 -5.39 14.81 -4.45
CA LEU A 30 -6.03 13.64 -3.90
C LEU A 30 -6.62 13.86 -2.49
N LYS A 31 -5.89 14.57 -1.62
CA LYS A 31 -6.37 14.92 -0.27
C LYS A 31 -7.59 15.83 -0.34
N ILE A 32 -7.57 16.80 -1.26
CA ILE A 32 -8.68 17.72 -1.49
C ILE A 32 -9.91 16.96 -2.02
N ASP A 33 -9.73 16.05 -2.96
CA ASP A 33 -10.82 15.22 -3.49
C ASP A 33 -11.44 14.34 -2.41
N ASN A 34 -10.60 13.67 -1.61
CA ASN A 34 -11.09 12.83 -0.52
C ASN A 34 -11.85 13.66 0.53
N ALA A 35 -11.35 14.86 0.85
CA ALA A 35 -12.06 15.80 1.72
C ALA A 35 -13.44 16.20 1.16
N ARG A 36 -13.51 16.52 -0.14
CA ARG A 36 -14.78 16.85 -0.82
C ARG A 36 -15.74 15.67 -0.82
N ILE A 37 -15.25 14.46 -1.04
CA ILE A 37 -16.06 13.24 -0.98
C ILE A 37 -16.68 13.09 0.41
N LEU A 38 -15.88 13.20 1.48
CA LEU A 38 -16.37 13.05 2.85
C LEU A 38 -17.39 14.13 3.20
N LEU A 39 -17.12 15.40 2.87
CA LEU A 39 -18.07 16.50 3.08
C LEU A 39 -19.38 16.29 2.33
N LYS A 40 -19.35 15.78 1.09
CA LYS A 40 -20.60 15.53 0.33
C LYS A 40 -21.32 14.27 0.81
N ALA A 41 -20.61 13.27 1.32
CA ALA A 41 -21.17 12.03 1.81
C ALA A 41 -21.71 12.11 3.25
N ASP A 42 -21.35 13.15 4.00
CA ASP A 42 -21.74 13.36 5.40
C ASP A 42 -23.25 13.45 5.57
N ILE A 43 -23.81 12.56 6.39
CA ILE A 43 -25.24 12.52 6.66
C ILE A 43 -25.73 13.63 7.57
N ASN A 44 -24.83 14.28 8.32
CA ASN A 44 -25.16 15.34 9.28
C ASN A 44 -25.37 16.72 8.60
N GLN A 45 -25.53 16.74 7.28
CA GLN A 45 -25.88 17.95 6.52
C GLN A 45 -27.40 18.19 6.56
N ASP A 46 -27.83 19.44 6.44
CA ASP A 46 -29.26 19.81 6.46
C ASP A 46 -30.10 19.06 5.41
N ASP A 47 -29.52 18.86 4.22
CA ASP A 47 -30.15 18.11 3.11
C ASP A 47 -29.85 16.60 3.14
N GLY A 48 -29.14 16.14 4.17
CA GLY A 48 -28.59 14.79 4.24
C GLY A 48 -27.42 14.52 3.26
N GLY A 49 -26.74 13.41 3.50
CA GLY A 49 -25.57 13.00 2.72
C GLY A 49 -25.92 12.60 1.29
N TRP A 50 -25.13 13.04 0.32
CA TRP A 50 -25.36 12.73 -1.08
C TRP A 50 -25.17 11.23 -1.36
N ASN A 51 -25.89 10.72 -2.36
CA ASN A 51 -25.63 9.39 -2.88
C ASN A 51 -24.34 9.36 -3.73
N ASP A 52 -23.75 8.18 -3.87
CA ASP A 52 -22.41 8.06 -4.49
C ASP A 52 -22.43 8.41 -5.98
N LEU A 53 -23.58 8.24 -6.65
CA LEU A 53 -23.77 8.64 -8.05
C LEU A 53 -23.76 10.17 -8.20
N ARG A 54 -24.45 10.89 -7.31
CA ARG A 54 -24.50 12.35 -7.27
C ARG A 54 -23.12 12.94 -6.94
N ILE A 55 -22.40 12.31 -6.00
CA ILE A 55 -21.01 12.69 -5.67
C ILE A 55 -20.10 12.44 -6.88
N SER A 56 -20.26 11.29 -7.54
CA SER A 56 -19.49 10.93 -8.73
C SER A 56 -19.66 11.95 -9.84
N GLN A 57 -20.90 12.32 -10.17
CA GLN A 57 -21.21 13.34 -11.18
C GLN A 57 -20.71 14.73 -10.77
N GLY A 58 -20.86 15.11 -9.50
CA GLY A 58 -20.48 16.43 -9.01
C GLY A 58 -18.98 16.66 -8.88
N LEU A 59 -18.18 15.60 -8.76
CA LEU A 59 -16.73 15.67 -8.58
C LEU A 59 -15.92 15.04 -9.73
N ASP A 60 -16.58 14.41 -10.70
CA ASP A 60 -15.95 13.60 -11.77
C ASP A 60 -15.02 12.49 -11.22
N ILE A 61 -15.50 11.80 -10.18
CA ILE A 61 -14.76 10.73 -9.49
C ILE A 61 -15.54 9.43 -9.60
N SER A 62 -14.85 8.31 -9.81
CA SER A 62 -15.51 6.99 -9.88
C SER A 62 -16.21 6.64 -8.56
N THR A 63 -17.40 6.04 -8.66
CA THR A 63 -18.17 5.52 -7.53
C THR A 63 -17.33 4.59 -6.66
N ARG A 64 -16.50 3.73 -7.28
CA ARG A 64 -15.60 2.83 -6.57
C ARG A 64 -14.61 3.56 -5.65
N ARG A 65 -14.08 4.70 -6.09
CA ARG A 65 -13.18 5.50 -5.25
C ARG A 65 -13.93 6.14 -4.09
N ILE A 66 -15.15 6.61 -4.31
CA ILE A 66 -16.01 7.16 -3.26
C ILE A 66 -16.30 6.11 -2.18
N GLU A 67 -16.67 4.89 -2.59
CA GLU A 67 -16.87 3.76 -1.67
C GLU A 67 -15.64 3.47 -0.80
N ILE A 68 -14.44 3.45 -1.41
CA ILE A 68 -13.19 3.19 -0.70
C ILE A 68 -12.91 4.31 0.31
N VAL A 69 -13.11 5.57 -0.06
CA VAL A 69 -12.88 6.71 0.85
C VAL A 69 -13.84 6.65 2.05
N ARG A 70 -15.12 6.34 1.79
CA ARG A 70 -16.12 6.17 2.86
C ARG A 70 -15.79 5.00 3.77
N GLN A 71 -15.42 3.86 3.20
CA GLN A 71 -15.00 2.68 3.95
C GLN A 71 -13.83 3.01 4.87
N LYS A 72 -12.78 3.64 4.33
CA LYS A 72 -11.61 4.03 5.12
C LYS A 72 -11.91 4.99 6.24
N PHE A 73 -12.76 5.98 5.99
CA PHE A 73 -13.17 6.90 7.05
C PHE A 73 -13.81 6.14 8.22
N VAL A 74 -14.71 5.19 7.91
CA VAL A 74 -15.42 4.41 8.92
C VAL A 74 -14.52 3.38 9.62
N GLU A 75 -13.62 2.72 8.88
CA GLU A 75 -12.79 1.62 9.42
C GLU A 75 -11.46 2.10 10.03
N GLU A 76 -10.87 3.17 9.48
CA GLU A 76 -9.51 3.61 9.77
C GLU A 76 -9.43 5.06 10.26
N GLY A 77 -10.50 5.85 10.15
CA GLY A 77 -10.57 7.24 10.60
C GLY A 77 -10.21 8.30 9.54
N LEU A 78 -10.31 9.58 9.94
CA LEU A 78 -10.19 10.74 9.04
C LEU A 78 -8.81 10.85 8.36
N GLU A 79 -7.73 10.73 9.13
CA GLU A 79 -6.37 10.88 8.60
C GLU A 79 -6.07 9.82 7.52
N GLN A 80 -6.51 8.59 7.74
CA GLN A 80 -6.31 7.45 6.84
C GLN A 80 -7.19 7.57 5.59
N ALA A 81 -8.39 8.12 5.71
CA ALA A 81 -9.24 8.44 4.57
C ALA A 81 -8.65 9.54 3.68
N LEU A 82 -7.92 10.51 4.27
CA LEU A 82 -7.23 11.57 3.53
C LEU A 82 -5.86 11.12 2.98
N ALA A 83 -5.21 10.14 3.59
CA ALA A 83 -3.89 9.68 3.18
C ALA A 83 -3.87 9.11 1.75
N HIS A 84 -2.76 9.35 1.05
CA HIS A 84 -2.51 8.69 -0.24
C HIS A 84 -2.26 7.21 -0.01
N HIS A 85 -2.97 6.37 -0.75
CA HIS A 85 -2.83 4.93 -0.63
C HIS A 85 -1.50 4.47 -1.25
N HIS A 86 -0.52 4.16 -0.41
CA HIS A 86 0.50 3.20 -0.81
C HIS A 86 -0.14 1.82 -0.82
N LYS A 87 -0.43 1.30 -2.02
CA LYS A 87 -0.62 -0.15 -2.18
C LYS A 87 0.64 -0.81 -1.62
N HIS A 88 0.58 -1.31 -0.39
CA HIS A 88 1.45 -2.40 0.00
C HIS A 88 1.03 -3.55 -0.90
N SER A 89 1.70 -3.68 -2.04
CA SER A 89 1.60 -4.86 -2.89
C SER A 89 2.17 -6.03 -2.10
N SER A 90 1.38 -6.59 -1.19
CA SER A 90 1.53 -7.95 -0.69
C SER A 90 1.18 -8.90 -1.81
N LYS A 91 1.90 -8.81 -2.93
CA LYS A 91 1.97 -9.93 -3.86
C LYS A 91 2.51 -11.06 -2.99
N LEU A 92 1.68 -12.08 -2.75
CA LEU A 92 2.04 -13.28 -1.99
C LEU A 92 3.43 -13.68 -2.47
N ARG A 93 4.44 -13.51 -1.60
CA ARG A 93 5.80 -13.82 -2.00
C ARG A 93 5.86 -15.33 -2.11
N LYS A 94 6.33 -15.83 -3.26
CA LYS A 94 6.69 -17.25 -3.42
C LYS A 94 7.83 -17.68 -2.48
N ILE A 95 8.46 -16.72 -1.81
CA ILE A 95 9.57 -16.90 -0.89
C ILE A 95 9.10 -16.26 0.42
N ASP A 96 8.86 -17.09 1.42
CA ASP A 96 8.55 -16.65 2.78
C ASP A 96 9.82 -16.20 3.52
N GLY A 97 9.68 -15.78 4.78
CA GLY A 97 10.80 -15.26 5.56
C GLY A 97 11.92 -16.29 5.76
N GLU A 98 11.57 -17.57 5.88
CA GLU A 98 12.52 -18.67 6.08
C GLU A 98 13.29 -18.98 4.79
N ALA A 99 12.60 -19.13 3.66
CA ALA A 99 13.26 -19.30 2.37
C ALA A 99 14.12 -18.08 1.98
N GLU A 100 13.73 -16.85 2.37
CA GLU A 100 14.58 -15.66 2.20
C GLU A 100 15.88 -15.78 3.02
N ALA A 101 15.82 -16.28 4.25
CA ALA A 101 16.99 -16.48 5.09
C ALA A 101 17.94 -17.55 4.52
N HIS A 102 17.39 -18.68 4.05
CA HIS A 102 18.18 -19.72 3.39
C HIS A 102 18.85 -19.23 2.10
N LEU A 103 18.15 -18.45 1.28
CA LEU A 103 18.73 -17.83 0.09
C LEU A 103 19.94 -16.94 0.44
N ILE A 104 19.85 -16.15 1.51
CA ILE A 104 20.96 -15.31 1.97
C ILE A 104 22.13 -16.16 2.43
N ALA A 105 21.89 -17.22 3.21
CA ALA A 105 22.93 -18.11 3.69
C ALA A 105 23.69 -18.78 2.52
N ILE A 106 22.97 -19.25 1.50
CA ILE A 106 23.57 -19.83 0.29
C ILE A 106 24.42 -18.77 -0.43
N ALA A 107 23.86 -17.57 -0.66
CA ALA A 107 24.53 -16.51 -1.39
C ALA A 107 25.80 -15.98 -0.69
N CYS A 108 25.88 -16.08 0.63
CA CYS A 108 27.07 -15.75 1.42
C CYS A 108 28.11 -16.88 1.48
N GLY A 109 27.76 -18.09 1.06
CA GLY A 109 28.65 -19.24 1.03
C GLY A 109 29.50 -19.33 -0.24
N GLN A 110 30.32 -20.39 -0.34
CA GLN A 110 31.10 -20.66 -1.55
C GLN A 110 30.22 -21.21 -2.68
N PRO A 111 30.40 -20.75 -3.93
CA PRO A 111 29.70 -21.30 -5.08
C PRO A 111 30.10 -22.76 -5.33
N PRO A 112 29.22 -23.57 -5.95
CA PRO A 112 29.51 -24.96 -6.26
C PRO A 112 30.68 -25.09 -7.23
N THR A 113 31.37 -26.24 -7.15
CA THR A 113 32.53 -26.57 -7.98
C THR A 113 32.23 -26.35 -9.46
N GLY A 114 33.08 -25.58 -10.14
CA GLY A 114 32.91 -25.22 -11.55
C GLY A 114 32.30 -23.83 -11.78
N SER A 115 31.95 -23.09 -10.73
CA SER A 115 31.50 -21.69 -10.83
C SER A 115 32.37 -20.75 -10.00
N SER A 116 32.82 -19.64 -10.60
CA SER A 116 33.62 -18.62 -9.90
C SER A 116 32.78 -17.70 -9.00
N ARG A 117 31.45 -17.69 -9.16
CA ARG A 117 30.51 -16.86 -8.39
C ARG A 117 29.10 -17.45 -8.41
N TRP A 118 28.28 -17.06 -7.43
CA TRP A 118 26.84 -17.33 -7.46
C TRP A 118 26.17 -16.56 -8.60
N SER A 119 25.49 -17.27 -9.50
CA SER A 119 24.55 -16.67 -10.43
C SER A 119 23.12 -16.77 -9.88
N LEU A 120 22.21 -15.90 -10.34
CA LEU A 120 20.81 -15.94 -9.90
C LEU A 120 20.12 -17.27 -10.23
N ARG A 121 20.52 -17.92 -11.34
CA ARG A 121 19.99 -19.24 -11.72
C ARG A 121 20.54 -20.35 -10.83
N LEU A 122 21.85 -20.30 -10.54
CA LEU A 122 22.47 -21.24 -9.60
C LEU A 122 21.87 -21.14 -8.20
N LEU A 123 21.57 -19.93 -7.73
CA LEU A 123 20.89 -19.74 -6.44
C LEU A 123 19.47 -20.32 -6.46
N ALA A 124 18.72 -20.11 -7.55
CA ALA A 124 17.39 -20.67 -7.71
C ALA A 124 17.40 -22.21 -7.73
N GLU A 125 18.31 -22.80 -8.50
CA GLU A 125 18.53 -24.25 -8.58
C GLU A 125 18.94 -24.82 -7.22
N GLN A 126 19.88 -24.17 -6.54
CA GLN A 126 20.37 -24.62 -5.24
C GLN A 126 19.27 -24.59 -4.16
N MET A 127 18.38 -23.60 -4.20
CA MET A 127 17.23 -23.55 -3.27
C MET A 127 16.25 -24.71 -3.48
N VAL A 128 16.08 -25.17 -4.72
CA VAL A 128 15.24 -26.34 -5.04
C VAL A 128 15.95 -27.63 -4.64
N VAL A 129 17.24 -27.76 -4.96
CA VAL A 129 18.07 -28.94 -4.62
C VAL A 129 18.12 -29.18 -3.10
N LEU A 130 18.21 -28.10 -2.31
CA LEU A 130 18.21 -28.19 -0.85
C LEU A 130 16.81 -28.30 -0.24
N GLY A 131 15.75 -28.32 -1.06
CA GLY A 131 14.37 -28.53 -0.62
C GLY A 131 13.73 -27.33 0.08
N TYR A 132 14.32 -26.13 0.00
CA TYR A 132 13.77 -24.93 0.64
C TYR A 132 12.53 -24.39 -0.08
N VAL A 133 12.37 -24.69 -1.37
CA VAL A 133 11.22 -24.30 -2.20
C VAL A 133 10.98 -25.36 -3.28
N GLU A 134 9.71 -25.61 -3.61
CA GLU A 134 9.35 -26.55 -4.69
C GLU A 134 9.75 -26.02 -6.08
N SER A 135 9.57 -24.70 -6.30
CA SER A 135 10.00 -24.04 -7.53
C SER A 135 10.20 -22.54 -7.30
N ILE A 136 11.23 -21.98 -7.93
CA ILE A 136 11.56 -20.56 -7.83
C ILE A 136 12.17 -20.06 -9.12
N SER A 137 11.80 -18.84 -9.54
CA SER A 137 12.43 -18.19 -10.68
C SER A 137 13.62 -17.37 -10.24
N HIS A 138 14.63 -17.27 -11.10
CA HIS A 138 15.79 -16.39 -10.90
C HIS A 138 15.40 -14.91 -10.73
N GLU A 139 14.25 -14.47 -11.26
CA GLU A 139 13.74 -13.11 -11.03
C GLU A 139 13.17 -12.94 -9.61
N SER A 140 12.58 -13.97 -9.01
CA SER A 140 12.18 -13.94 -7.61
C SER A 140 13.40 -13.85 -6.68
N VAL A 141 14.46 -14.61 -6.97
CA VAL A 141 15.76 -14.50 -6.28
C VAL A 141 16.33 -13.07 -6.38
N ARG A 142 16.35 -12.50 -7.59
CA ARG A 142 16.82 -11.13 -7.82
C ARG A 142 16.03 -10.11 -7.03
N GLN A 143 14.69 -10.23 -6.99
CA GLN A 143 13.83 -9.30 -6.27
C GLN A 143 14.08 -9.33 -4.76
N VAL A 144 14.28 -10.51 -4.18
CA VAL A 144 14.64 -10.66 -2.75
C VAL A 144 15.99 -10.00 -2.46
N LEU A 145 17.04 -10.33 -3.23
CA LEU A 145 18.37 -9.76 -3.02
C LEU A 145 18.38 -8.23 -3.23
N LYS A 146 17.68 -7.73 -4.25
CA LYS A 146 17.54 -6.28 -4.51
C LYS A 146 16.83 -5.58 -3.35
N LYS A 147 15.75 -6.16 -2.82
CA LYS A 147 15.03 -5.61 -1.68
C LYS A 147 15.93 -5.55 -0.45
N ARG A 148 16.69 -6.62 -0.18
CA ARG A 148 17.65 -6.68 0.93
C ARG A 148 18.70 -5.58 0.82
N ASN A 149 19.28 -5.38 -0.35
CA ASN A 149 20.25 -4.31 -0.60
C ASN A 149 19.64 -2.93 -0.34
N LYS A 150 18.41 -2.67 -0.80
CA LYS A 150 17.71 -1.42 -0.47
C LYS A 150 17.52 -1.25 1.05
N THR A 151 17.07 -2.28 1.75
CA THR A 151 16.90 -2.23 3.21
C THR A 151 18.22 -1.99 3.95
N LEU A 152 19.32 -2.60 3.49
CA LEU A 152 20.67 -2.36 4.03
C LEU A 152 21.14 -0.93 3.76
N SER A 153 21.02 -0.43 2.53
CA SER A 153 21.37 0.95 2.19
C SER A 153 20.56 1.98 2.99
N THR A 154 19.25 1.74 3.19
CA THR A 154 18.41 2.61 4.02
C THR A 154 18.79 2.56 5.50
N ARG A 155 19.19 1.40 6.05
CA ARG A 155 19.70 1.30 7.43
C ARG A 155 21.03 2.03 7.62
N ILE A 156 21.95 1.92 6.66
CA ILE A 156 23.26 2.58 6.72
C ILE A 156 23.10 4.12 6.70
N LEU A 157 22.15 4.63 5.92
CA LEU A 157 21.83 6.07 5.85
C LEU A 157 20.96 6.58 7.01
N GLY A 158 20.42 5.69 7.84
CA GLY A 158 19.47 6.01 8.91
C GLY A 158 20.06 6.04 10.32
N ASN A 159 21.38 5.89 10.46
CA ASN A 159 22.07 5.80 11.76
C ASN A 159 23.02 6.99 12.01
N SER A 160 22.66 8.17 11.48
CA SER A 160 23.27 9.45 11.82
C SER A 160 22.31 10.24 12.69
N SER A 161 22.26 9.92 13.98
CA SER A 161 21.65 10.75 15.03
C SER A 161 22.43 10.53 16.32
#